data_AF-A0A945KJQ0-F1
#
_entry.id   AF-A0A945KJQ0-F1
#
_cell.length_a   1.000
_cell.length_b   1.000
_cell.length_c   1.000
_cell.angle_alpha   90.00
_cell.angle_beta   90.00
_cell.angle_gamma   90.00
#
_symmetry.space_group_name_H-M   'P 1'
#
loop_
_entity.id
_entity.type
_entity.pdbx_description
1 polymer ?
#
loop_
_entity_poly.entity_id
_entity_poly.type
_entity_poly.pdbx_seq_one_letter_code
_entity_poly.pdbx_strand_id
1 'polypeptide(L)'
;MTDKPQYSVVLPSWDEEPNIRPLAERIAATFSGMGINNWEAIWVDNGSHDGSLTLLKELHAQDERFKFLSLSRNFGHSGAVACGLDAACGERVVLMDG
;
A
#
# COMPACT_ATOMS: atom_id res chain seq x y z
N MET A 1 -6.28 -18.57 -13.03
CA MET A 1 -5.61 -17.36 -13.54
C MET A 1 -6.17 -16.22 -12.73
N THR A 2 -5.43 -15.72 -11.74
CA THR A 2 -5.87 -14.58 -10.94
C THR A 2 -5.96 -13.38 -11.87
N ASP A 3 -7.14 -12.76 -11.94
CA ASP A 3 -7.36 -11.57 -12.73
C ASP A 3 -6.36 -10.49 -12.27
N LYS A 4 -5.54 -9.98 -13.19
CA LYS A 4 -4.44 -9.06 -12.88
C LYS A 4 -5.04 -7.72 -12.41
N PRO A 5 -4.59 -7.10 -11.31
CA PRO A 5 -5.12 -5.81 -10.88
C PRO A 5 -5.04 -4.76 -12.00
N GLN A 6 -6.05 -3.92 -12.16
CA GLN A 6 -5.99 -2.82 -13.14
C GLN A 6 -5.01 -1.72 -12.69
N TYR A 7 -4.88 -1.54 -11.37
CA TYR A 7 -4.01 -0.58 -10.73
C TYR A 7 -3.31 -1.21 -9.52
N SER A 8 -2.02 -0.89 -9.36
CA SER A 8 -1.30 -1.02 -8.10
C SER A 8 -0.94 0.38 -7.61
N VAL A 9 -1.38 0.73 -6.41
CA VAL A 9 -0.93 1.94 -5.72
C VAL A 9 0.22 1.57 -4.80
N VAL A 10 1.41 2.11 -5.00
CA VAL A 10 2.58 1.86 -4.17
C VAL A 10 2.75 3.03 -3.19
N LEU A 11 2.82 2.72 -1.90
CA LEU A 11 2.91 3.69 -0.81
C LEU A 11 4.11 3.40 0.09
N PRO A 12 5.26 4.07 -0.12
CA PRO A 12 6.35 4.07 0.86
C PRO A 12 5.84 4.68 2.19
N SER A 13 6.13 4.04 3.32
CA SER A 13 5.66 4.48 4.63
C SER A 13 6.76 4.37 5.69
N TRP A 14 6.91 5.39 6.51
CA TRP A 14 7.82 5.40 7.66
C TRP A 14 7.22 6.27 8.76
N ASP A 15 6.76 5.65 9.85
CA ASP A 15 6.12 6.33 10.98
C ASP A 15 4.87 7.16 10.59
N GLU A 16 3.91 6.52 9.92
CA GLU A 16 2.69 7.11 9.34
C GLU A 16 1.40 6.60 10.01
N GLU A 17 1.46 6.15 11.27
CA GLU A 17 0.30 5.61 12.02
C GLU A 17 -0.99 6.45 11.86
N PRO A 18 -0.99 7.79 12.01
CA PRO A 18 -2.21 8.57 11.89
C PRO A 18 -2.80 8.62 10.47
N ASN A 19 -2.00 8.33 9.45
CA ASN A 19 -2.38 8.50 8.04
C ASN A 19 -2.89 7.21 7.38
N ILE A 20 -2.50 6.03 7.89
CA ILE A 20 -2.79 4.74 7.25
C ILE A 20 -4.29 4.54 7.01
N ARG A 21 -5.12 4.66 8.06
CA ARG A 21 -6.57 4.42 7.93
C ARG A 21 -7.26 5.46 7.06
N PRO A 22 -7.10 6.79 7.30
CA PRO A 22 -7.72 7.79 6.44
C PRO A 22 -7.33 7.66 4.97
N LEU A 23 -6.06 7.33 4.68
CA LEU A 23 -5.60 7.19 3.31
C LEU A 23 -6.16 5.93 2.64
N ALA A 24 -6.20 4.80 3.35
CA ALA A 24 -6.81 3.57 2.85
C ALA A 24 -8.29 3.77 2.51
N GLU A 25 -9.05 4.44 3.38
CA GLU A 25 -10.47 4.78 3.14
C GLU A 25 -10.63 5.65 1.89
N ARG A 26 -9.78 6.67 1.73
CA ARG A 26 -9.79 7.55 0.55
C ARG A 26 -9.43 6.80 -0.74
N ILE A 27 -8.46 5.90 -0.70
CA ILE A 27 -8.09 5.05 -1.85
C ILE A 27 -9.29 4.18 -2.26
N ALA A 28 -9.90 3.47 -1.31
CA ALA A 28 -11.05 2.61 -1.58
C ALA A 28 -12.25 3.41 -2.12
N ALA A 29 -12.56 4.56 -1.51
CA ALA A 29 -13.62 5.45 -1.99
C ALA A 29 -13.35 5.96 -3.41
N THR A 30 -12.10 6.31 -3.73
CA THR A 30 -11.71 6.79 -5.06
C THR A 30 -11.94 5.71 -6.13
N PHE A 31 -11.46 4.49 -5.90
CA PHE A 31 -11.69 3.38 -6.84
C PHE A 31 -13.16 2.98 -6.96
N SER A 32 -13.88 2.97 -5.83
CA SER A 32 -15.33 2.72 -5.81
C SER A 32 -16.10 3.76 -6.63
N GLY A 33 -15.77 5.05 -6.49
CA GLY A 33 -16.37 6.14 -7.27
C GLY A 33 -16.09 6.06 -8.77
N MET A 34 -15.00 5.39 -9.18
CA MET A 34 -14.69 5.09 -10.58
C MET A 34 -15.31 3.78 -11.08
N GLY A 35 -15.98 3.01 -10.22
CA GLY A 35 -16.50 1.67 -10.55
C GLY A 35 -15.42 0.61 -10.76
N ILE A 36 -14.21 0.83 -10.23
CA ILE A 36 -13.07 -0.07 -10.38
C ILE A 36 -12.93 -0.90 -9.11
N ASN A 37 -13.14 -2.22 -9.22
CA ASN A 37 -13.07 -3.13 -8.07
C ASN A 37 -11.78 -3.96 -8.03
N ASN A 38 -11.10 -4.13 -9.17
CA ASN A 38 -9.88 -4.92 -9.28
C ASN A 38 -8.63 -4.02 -9.22
N TRP A 39 -8.17 -3.74 -8.01
CA TRP A 39 -6.99 -2.94 -7.72
C TRP A 39 -6.29 -3.47 -6.46
N GLU A 40 -5.06 -3.06 -6.26
CA GLU A 40 -4.32 -3.29 -5.02
C GLU A 40 -3.63 -2.01 -4.56
N ALA A 41 -3.40 -1.88 -3.26
CA ALA A 41 -2.54 -0.86 -2.69
C ALA A 41 -1.48 -1.54 -1.81
N ILE A 42 -0.21 -1.29 -2.10
CA ILE A 42 0.95 -1.92 -1.49
C ILE A 42 1.66 -0.88 -0.64
N TRP A 43 1.50 -0.96 0.67
CA TRP A 43 2.30 -0.18 1.60
C TRP A 43 3.66 -0.84 1.82
N VAL A 44 4.72 -0.06 1.74
CA VAL A 44 6.07 -0.52 2.06
C VAL A 44 6.49 0.15 3.37
N ASP A 45 6.25 -0.57 4.47
CA ASP A 45 6.73 -0.18 5.79
C ASP A 45 8.25 -0.25 5.82
N ASN A 46 8.88 0.92 5.87
CA ASN A 46 10.32 1.11 5.77
C ASN A 46 11.00 1.10 7.15
N GLY A 47 10.61 0.13 7.98
CA GLY A 47 11.11 -0.02 9.34
C GLY A 47 10.58 1.05 10.29
N SER A 48 9.25 1.22 10.35
CA SER A 48 8.60 2.13 11.30
C SER A 48 8.79 1.66 12.75
N HIS A 49 8.78 2.61 13.68
CA HIS A 49 8.91 2.44 15.12
C HIS A 49 7.59 2.70 15.86
N ASP A 50 6.58 3.21 15.18
CA ASP A 50 5.23 3.44 15.70
C ASP A 50 4.26 2.27 15.41
N GLY A 51 2.96 2.49 15.55
CA GLY A 51 1.92 1.50 15.27
C GLY A 51 1.66 1.21 13.79
N SER A 52 2.40 1.80 12.85
CA SER A 52 2.15 1.71 11.41
C SER A 52 2.01 0.28 10.90
N LEU A 53 2.99 -0.59 11.19
CA LEU A 53 2.97 -1.97 10.72
C LEU A 53 1.79 -2.77 11.31
N THR A 54 1.38 -2.47 12.55
CA THR A 54 0.21 -3.10 13.17
C THR A 54 -1.06 -2.71 12.42
N LEU A 55 -1.24 -1.43 12.11
CA LEU A 55 -2.39 -0.95 11.35
C LEU A 55 -2.43 -1.53 9.93
N LEU A 56 -1.29 -1.66 9.25
CA LEU A 56 -1.21 -2.28 7.92
C LEU A 56 -1.62 -3.75 7.94
N LYS A 57 -1.22 -4.50 8.96
CA LYS A 57 -1.64 -5.91 9.14
C LYS A 57 -3.14 -6.02 9.37
N GLU A 58 -3.70 -5.16 10.21
CA GLU A 58 -5.14 -5.11 10.47
C GLU A 58 -5.92 -4.74 9.20
N LEU A 59 -5.44 -3.75 8.44
CA LEU A 59 -6.05 -3.32 7.19
C LEU A 59 -6.07 -4.46 6.16
N HIS A 60 -4.95 -5.17 5.99
CA HIS A 60 -4.86 -6.33 5.10
C HIS A 60 -5.82 -7.46 5.50
N ALA A 61 -5.94 -7.73 6.80
CA ALA A 61 -6.85 -8.75 7.31
C ALA A 61 -8.34 -8.39 7.07
N GLN A 62 -8.67 -7.10 6.97
CA GLN A 62 -10.01 -6.63 6.69
C GLN A 62 -10.34 -6.61 5.18
N ASP A 63 -9.35 -6.29 4.34
CA ASP A 63 -9.49 -6.23 2.89
C ASP A 63 -8.16 -6.55 2.21
N GLU A 64 -8.10 -7.71 1.54
CA GLU A 64 -6.90 -8.26 0.92
C GLU A 64 -6.35 -7.40 -0.25
N ARG A 65 -7.12 -6.41 -0.74
CA ARG A 65 -6.64 -5.42 -1.72
C ARG A 65 -5.58 -4.50 -1.13
N PHE A 66 -5.62 -4.28 0.19
CA PHE A 66 -4.57 -3.58 0.90
C PHE A 66 -3.49 -4.57 1.31
N LYS A 67 -2.32 -4.47 0.68
CA LYS A 67 -1.16 -5.33 0.89
C LYS A 67 -0.06 -4.54 1.59
N PHE A 68 0.88 -5.23 2.21
CA PHE A 68 2.04 -4.59 2.79
C PHE A 68 3.31 -5.42 2.63
N LEU A 69 4.44 -4.72 2.58
CA LEU A 69 5.79 -5.26 2.73
C LEU A 69 6.42 -4.57 3.92
N SER A 70 7.06 -5.33 4.80
CA SER A 70 7.81 -4.77 5.94
C SER A 70 9.29 -5.01 5.70
N LEU A 71 10.04 -3.93 5.56
CA LEU A 71 11.47 -3.97 5.38
C LEU A 71 12.14 -4.16 6.74
N SER A 72 13.23 -4.93 6.78
CA SER A 72 13.95 -5.26 8.02
C SER A 72 14.52 -4.04 8.77
N ARG A 73 14.67 -2.90 8.08
CA ARG A 73 15.11 -1.60 8.61
C ARG A 73 14.77 -0.51 7.58
N ASN A 74 15.08 0.74 7.89
CA ASN A 74 14.95 1.84 6.95
C ASN A 74 16.04 1.79 5.85
N PHE A 75 15.63 1.74 4.58
CA PHE A 75 16.49 1.74 3.38
C PHE A 75 16.39 3.05 2.58
N GLY A 76 15.84 4.10 3.18
CA GLY A 76 15.51 5.36 2.52
C GLY A 76 14.29 5.26 1.60
N HIS A 77 13.73 6.42 1.25
CA HIS A 77 12.50 6.50 0.46
C HIS A 77 12.61 5.74 -0.87
N SER A 78 13.68 5.93 -1.64
CA SER A 78 13.88 5.24 -2.92
C SER A 78 13.98 3.71 -2.78
N GLY A 79 14.46 3.20 -1.63
CA GLY A 79 14.50 1.76 -1.35
C GLY A 79 13.10 1.18 -1.15
N ALA A 80 12.26 1.89 -0.39
CA ALA A 80 10.87 1.51 -0.19
C ALA A 80 10.06 1.60 -1.50
N VAL A 81 10.26 2.67 -2.30
CA VAL A 81 9.67 2.80 -3.64
C VAL A 81 10.06 1.61 -4.53
N ALA A 82 11.35 1.30 -4.64
CA ALA A 82 11.83 0.22 -5.50
C ALA A 82 11.23 -1.13 -5.10
N CYS A 83 11.16 -1.43 -3.80
CA CYS A 83 10.56 -2.65 -3.29
C CYS A 83 9.06 -2.75 -3.63
N GLY A 84 8.32 -1.66 -3.49
CA GLY A 84 6.89 -1.63 -3.82
C GLY A 84 6.63 -1.76 -5.32
N LEU A 85 7.47 -1.14 -6.15
CA LEU A 85 7.40 -1.28 -7.61
C LEU A 85 7.70 -2.72 -8.07
N ASP A 86 8.67 -3.40 -7.45
CA ASP A 86 9.01 -4.80 -7.75
C ASP A 86 7.87 -5.77 -7.40
N ALA A 87 7.12 -5.47 -6.34
CA ALA A 87 5.97 -6.28 -5.91
C ALA A 87 4.66 -5.96 -6.65
N ALA A 88 4.57 -4.82 -7.34
CA ALA A 88 3.35 -4.37 -7.99
C ALA A 88 2.96 -5.28 -9.17
N CYS A 89 1.74 -5.82 -9.11
CA CYS A 89 1.23 -6.74 -10.13
C CYS A 89 0.23 -6.10 -11.10
N GLY A 90 -0.05 -4.81 -10.97
CA GLY A 90 -1.10 -4.12 -11.73
C GLY A 90 -0.75 -3.87 -13.20
N GLU A 91 -1.75 -3.58 -14.02
CA GLU A 91 -1.55 -3.07 -15.39
C GLU A 91 -0.93 -1.67 -15.38
N ARG A 92 -1.29 -0.86 -14.38
CA ARG A 92 -0.82 0.51 -14.17
C ARG A 92 -0.33 0.62 -12.75
N VAL A 93 0.78 1.32 -12.54
CA VAL A 93 1.33 1.56 -11.21
C VAL A 93 1.26 3.05 -10.90
N VAL A 94 0.70 3.39 -9.74
CA VAL A 94 0.64 4.75 -9.20
C VAL A 94 1.55 4.78 -7.99
N LEU A 95 2.53 5.68 -8.00
CA LEU A 95 3.33 5.96 -6.81
C LEU A 95 2.68 7.12 -6.06
N MET A 96 2.48 6.97 -4.74
CA MET A 96 1.84 7.98 -3.91
C MET A 96 2.49 8.01 -2.51
N ASP A 97 2.53 9.19 -1.90
CA ASP A 97 2.99 9.34 -0.51
C ASP A 97 1.86 9.04 0.50
N GLY A 98 2.29 8.66 1.72
CA GLY A 98 1.46 8.45 2.90
C GLY A 98 0.96 9.72 3.55
#